data_AF-A0A529HLK2-F1
#
_entry.id   AF-A0A529HLK2-F1
#
_cell.length_a   1.000
_cell.length_b   1.000
_cell.length_c   1.000
_cell.angle_alpha   90.00
_cell.angle_beta   90.00
_cell.angle_gamma   90.00
#
_symmetry.space_group_name_H-M   'P 1'
#
loop_
_entity.id
_entity.type
_entity.pdbx_description
1 polymer ?
#
loop_
_entity_poly.entity_id
_entity_poly.type
_entity_poly.pdbx_seq_one_letter_code
_entity_poly.pdbx_strand_id
1 'polypeptide(L)'
;DEAIALFRESLSIRPKDAELLYGLGVALMEKGKLAEAADLARQAVAIAPAMAKAWLLLTQVKRQTERDAELAGMEAEHAKAPQDSLARMQLSFGLGKANDDLKDYGRAFDYFAEGNAIRRKGIDYD
;
A
#
# COMPACT_ATOMS: atom_id res chain seq x y z
N ASP A 1 -11.93 -0.02 -20.39
CA ASP A 1 -10.52 -0.28 -20.06
C ASP A 1 -10.21 -1.75 -20.22
N GLU A 2 -9.41 -2.06 -21.23
CA GLU A 2 -8.98 -3.42 -21.57
C GLU A 2 -8.17 -4.08 -20.43
N ALA A 3 -7.32 -3.32 -19.73
CA ALA A 3 -6.56 -3.80 -18.58
C ALA A 3 -7.46 -4.32 -17.43
N ILE A 4 -8.52 -3.58 -17.10
CA ILE A 4 -9.48 -3.99 -16.05
C ILE A 4 -10.19 -5.29 -16.44
N ALA A 5 -10.55 -5.45 -17.72
CA ALA A 5 -11.18 -6.68 -18.21
C ALA A 5 -10.23 -7.88 -18.11
N LEU A 6 -8.98 -7.73 -18.56
CA LEU A 6 -7.95 -8.77 -18.48
C LEU A 6 -7.63 -9.18 -17.05
N PHE A 7 -7.54 -8.23 -16.11
CA PHE A 7 -7.35 -8.55 -14.70
C PHE A 7 -8.53 -9.32 -14.11
N ARG A 8 -9.77 -8.92 -14.44
CA ARG A 8 -10.98 -9.62 -13.97
C ARG A 8 -11.07 -11.04 -14.53
N GLU A 9 -10.75 -11.23 -15.79
CA GLU A 9 -10.66 -12.57 -16.40
C GLU A 9 -9.59 -13.41 -15.71
N SER A 10 -8.40 -12.85 -15.52
CA SER A 10 -7.30 -13.54 -14.83
C SER A 10 -7.66 -13.92 -13.39
N LEU A 11 -8.39 -13.06 -12.67
CA LEU A 11 -8.89 -13.31 -11.32
C LEU A 11 -10.02 -14.35 -11.29
N SER A 12 -10.79 -14.50 -12.37
CA SER A 12 -11.77 -15.58 -12.46
C SER A 12 -11.11 -16.96 -12.48
N ILE A 13 -9.87 -17.03 -12.98
CA ILE A 13 -9.03 -18.25 -13.01
C ILE A 13 -8.24 -18.37 -11.69
N ARG A 14 -7.70 -17.27 -11.18
CA ARG A 14 -6.86 -17.23 -9.97
C ARG A 14 -7.38 -16.20 -8.96
N PRO A 15 -8.48 -16.50 -8.24
CA PRO A 15 -9.19 -15.51 -7.43
C PRO A 15 -8.43 -15.04 -6.17
N LYS A 16 -7.37 -15.74 -5.78
CA LYS A 16 -6.53 -15.41 -4.62
C LYS A 16 -5.11 -15.01 -5.00
N ASP A 17 -4.92 -14.47 -6.20
CA ASP A 17 -3.63 -13.92 -6.60
C ASP A 17 -3.51 -12.47 -6.15
N ALA A 18 -2.66 -12.22 -5.17
CA ALA A 18 -2.46 -10.88 -4.61
C ALA A 18 -1.88 -9.87 -5.62
N GLU A 19 -1.06 -10.31 -6.58
CA GLU A 19 -0.51 -9.46 -7.64
C GLU A 19 -1.59 -9.04 -8.64
N LEU A 20 -2.50 -9.96 -9.01
CA LEU A 20 -3.64 -9.61 -9.85
C LEU A 20 -4.63 -8.69 -9.13
N LEU A 21 -4.91 -8.93 -7.85
CA LEU A 21 -5.76 -8.07 -7.03
C LEU A 21 -5.17 -6.67 -6.91
N TYR A 22 -3.87 -6.56 -6.64
CA TYR A 22 -3.15 -5.29 -6.63
C TYR A 22 -3.20 -4.59 -7.99
N GLY A 23 -2.91 -5.30 -9.09
CA GLY A 23 -2.93 -4.74 -10.44
C GLY A 23 -4.30 -4.20 -10.83
N LEU A 24 -5.37 -4.93 -10.54
CA LEU A 24 -6.74 -4.45 -10.73
C LEU A 24 -7.04 -3.25 -9.84
N GLY A 25 -6.61 -3.26 -8.58
CA GLY A 25 -6.77 -2.15 -7.64
C GLY A 25 -6.12 -0.86 -8.14
N VAL A 26 -4.89 -0.94 -8.66
CA VAL A 26 -4.19 0.19 -9.30
C VAL A 26 -4.99 0.71 -10.50
N ALA A 27 -5.41 -0.19 -11.41
CA ALA A 27 -6.18 0.21 -12.58
C ALA A 27 -7.52 0.88 -12.22
N LEU A 28 -8.17 0.45 -11.14
CA LEU A 28 -9.40 1.07 -10.64
C LEU A 28 -9.16 2.40 -9.94
N MET A 29 -8.06 2.54 -9.20
CA MET A 29 -7.64 3.81 -8.62
C MET A 29 -7.44 4.88 -9.70
N GLU A 30 -6.75 4.54 -10.79
CA GLU A 30 -6.53 5.44 -11.93
C GLU A 30 -7.84 5.87 -12.62
N LYS A 31 -8.91 5.09 -12.46
CA LYS A 31 -10.25 5.41 -12.96
C LYS A 31 -11.14 6.10 -11.93
N GLY A 32 -10.58 6.50 -10.78
CA GLY A 32 -11.32 7.14 -9.69
C GLY A 32 -12.27 6.21 -8.94
N LYS A 33 -12.21 4.89 -9.17
CA LYS A 33 -13.05 3.89 -8.54
C LYS A 33 -12.44 3.45 -7.20
N LEU A 34 -12.30 4.42 -6.31
CA LEU A 34 -11.51 4.27 -5.08
C LEU A 34 -12.07 3.20 -4.12
N ALA A 35 -13.40 3.07 -4.00
CA ALA A 35 -14.01 2.06 -3.14
C ALA A 35 -13.70 0.62 -3.61
N GLU A 36 -13.88 0.34 -4.91
CA GLU A 36 -13.53 -0.98 -5.49
C GLU A 36 -12.03 -1.26 -5.34
N ALA A 37 -11.17 -0.24 -5.53
CA ALA A 37 -9.73 -0.39 -5.37
C ALA A 37 -9.33 -0.69 -3.91
N ALA A 38 -10.00 -0.07 -2.93
CA ALA A 38 -9.77 -0.34 -1.51
C ALA A 38 -10.09 -1.79 -1.15
N ASP A 39 -11.21 -2.32 -1.65
CA ASP A 39 -11.60 -3.72 -1.39
C ASP A 39 -10.62 -4.73 -1.98
N LEU A 40 -10.04 -4.43 -3.15
CA LEU A 40 -9.01 -5.27 -3.75
C LEU A 40 -7.68 -5.18 -3.00
N ALA A 41 -7.29 -3.98 -2.58
CA ALA A 41 -6.09 -3.79 -1.76
C ALA A 41 -6.19 -4.55 -0.43
N ARG A 42 -7.37 -4.52 0.23
CA ARG A 42 -7.66 -5.32 1.43
C ARG A 42 -7.50 -6.82 1.19
N GLN A 43 -8.04 -7.32 0.07
CA GLN A 43 -7.90 -8.73 -0.28
C GLN A 43 -6.43 -9.10 -0.53
N ALA A 44 -5.69 -8.24 -1.24
CA ALA A 44 -4.27 -8.45 -1.51
C ALA A 44 -3.44 -8.52 -0.21
N VAL A 45 -3.64 -7.60 0.73
CA VAL A 45 -2.91 -7.63 2.02
C VAL A 45 -3.35 -8.77 2.94
N ALA A 46 -4.59 -9.24 2.82
CA ALA A 46 -5.06 -10.42 3.56
C ALA A 46 -4.41 -11.71 3.04
N ILE A 47 -4.13 -11.80 1.74
CA ILE A 47 -3.47 -12.96 1.11
C ILE A 47 -1.96 -12.89 1.30
N ALA A 48 -1.36 -11.71 1.10
CA ALA A 48 0.07 -11.48 1.17
C ALA A 48 0.38 -10.25 2.05
N PRO A 49 0.39 -10.39 3.39
CA PRO A 49 0.65 -9.27 4.30
C PRO A 49 1.98 -8.55 4.04
N ALA A 50 3.01 -9.28 3.63
CA ALA A 50 4.32 -8.71 3.32
C ALA A 50 4.37 -7.88 2.01
N MET A 51 3.26 -7.83 1.25
CA MET A 51 3.17 -7.08 -0.01
C MET A 51 3.00 -5.58 0.24
N ALA A 52 4.09 -4.92 0.63
CA ALA A 52 4.12 -3.51 1.02
C ALA A 52 3.43 -2.54 0.04
N LYS A 53 3.54 -2.78 -1.28
CA LYS A 53 2.86 -1.96 -2.30
C LYS A 53 1.32 -2.02 -2.21
N ALA A 54 0.74 -3.12 -1.73
CA ALA A 54 -0.70 -3.23 -1.53
C ALA A 54 -1.18 -2.43 -0.31
N TRP A 55 -0.39 -2.39 0.77
CA TRP A 55 -0.64 -1.48 1.90
C TRP A 55 -0.56 -0.01 1.46
N LEU A 56 0.49 0.35 0.70
CA LEU A 56 0.62 1.70 0.16
C LEU A 56 -0.58 2.07 -0.72
N LEU A 57 -0.99 1.19 -1.64
CA LEU A 57 -2.21 1.38 -2.44
C LEU A 57 -3.45 1.60 -1.56
N LEU A 58 -3.65 0.79 -0.52
CA LEU A 58 -4.79 0.93 0.39
C LEU A 58 -4.85 2.34 0.99
N THR A 59 -3.71 2.88 1.43
CA THR A 59 -3.66 4.25 1.91
C THR A 59 -3.92 5.27 0.81
N GLN A 60 -3.55 5.04 -0.45
CA GLN A 60 -3.85 5.97 -1.55
C GLN A 60 -5.34 6.03 -1.90
N VAL A 61 -6.05 4.91 -1.76
CA VAL A 61 -7.47 4.78 -2.18
C VAL A 61 -8.47 4.96 -1.05
N LYS A 62 -8.03 4.93 0.20
CA LYS A 62 -8.86 5.12 1.41
C LYS A 62 -8.27 6.25 2.27
N ARG A 63 -9.15 7.08 2.84
CA ARG A 63 -8.76 8.02 3.90
C ARG A 63 -8.79 7.31 5.25
N GLN A 64 -7.73 7.45 6.04
CA GLN A 64 -7.72 6.93 7.41
C GLN A 64 -8.53 7.87 8.32
N THR A 65 -9.49 7.34 9.07
CA THR A 65 -10.36 8.15 9.96
C THR A 65 -10.21 7.78 11.43
N GLU A 66 -9.68 6.60 11.72
CA GLU A 66 -9.44 6.10 13.07
C GLU A 66 -8.21 5.18 13.10
N ARG A 67 -7.75 4.75 14.27
CA ARG A 67 -6.70 3.73 14.38
C ARG A 67 -7.33 2.34 14.34
N ASP A 68 -7.54 1.82 13.14
CA ASP A 68 -8.18 0.53 12.89
C ASP A 68 -7.17 -0.64 12.77
N ALA A 69 -7.70 -1.84 12.57
CA ALA A 69 -6.90 -3.05 12.38
C ALA A 69 -6.04 -3.01 11.10
N GLU A 70 -6.45 -2.27 10.06
CA GLU A 70 -5.68 -2.11 8.83
C GLU A 70 -4.40 -1.31 9.11
N LEU A 71 -4.51 -0.20 9.86
CA LEU A 71 -3.34 0.57 10.28
C LEU A 71 -2.41 -0.26 11.18
N ALA A 72 -2.96 -0.98 12.16
CA ALA A 72 -2.17 -1.85 13.03
C ALA A 72 -1.46 -2.98 12.25
N GLY A 73 -2.11 -3.53 11.22
CA GLY A 73 -1.52 -4.52 10.32
C GLY A 73 -0.35 -3.94 9.53
N MET A 74 -0.52 -2.75 8.96
CA MET A 74 0.56 -2.06 8.23
C MET A 74 1.75 -1.71 9.15
N GLU A 75 1.50 -1.28 10.39
CA GLU A 75 2.55 -1.07 11.40
C GLU A 75 3.30 -2.36 11.74
N ALA A 76 2.60 -3.48 11.86
CA ALA A 76 3.21 -4.78 12.14
C ALA A 76 4.09 -5.28 10.99
N GLU A 77 3.68 -5.08 9.73
CA GLU A 77 4.49 -5.44 8.57
C GLU A 77 5.69 -4.51 8.41
N HIS A 78 5.55 -3.22 8.72
CA HIS A 78 6.66 -2.27 8.75
C HIS A 78 7.74 -2.67 9.76
N ALA A 79 7.33 -3.08 10.96
CA ALA A 79 8.24 -3.53 12.00
C ALA A 79 9.06 -4.77 11.60
N LYS A 80 8.51 -5.65 10.75
CA LYS A 80 9.19 -6.86 10.24
C LYS A 80 10.09 -6.58 9.04
N ALA A 81 9.77 -5.53 8.25
CA ALA A 81 10.49 -5.23 7.02
C ALA A 81 11.95 -4.80 7.29
N PRO A 82 12.94 -5.30 6.52
CA PRO A 82 14.34 -4.87 6.65
C PRO A 82 14.49 -3.36 6.43
N GLN A 83 15.29 -2.71 7.27
CA GLN A 83 15.37 -1.24 7.39
C GLN A 83 15.68 -0.51 6.06
N ASP A 84 16.55 -1.05 5.21
CA ASP A 84 16.93 -0.44 3.93
C ASP A 84 16.23 -1.08 2.72
N SER A 85 15.07 -1.73 2.93
CA SER A 85 14.33 -2.41 1.85
C SER A 85 13.29 -1.52 1.17
N LEU A 86 12.97 -1.86 -0.09
CA LEU A 86 11.85 -1.27 -0.82
C LEU A 86 10.53 -1.45 -0.06
N ALA A 87 10.33 -2.60 0.59
CA ALA A 87 9.14 -2.87 1.38
C ALA A 87 9.01 -1.90 2.56
N ARG A 88 10.10 -1.69 3.31
CA ARG A 88 10.14 -0.70 4.40
C ARG A 88 9.80 0.69 3.88
N MET A 89 10.44 1.14 2.80
CA MET A 89 10.17 2.43 2.17
C MET A 89 8.68 2.62 1.82
N GLN A 90 8.07 1.63 1.15
CA GLN A 90 6.67 1.68 0.75
C GLN A 90 5.73 1.73 1.97
N LEU A 91 6.01 0.93 3.00
CA LEU A 91 5.25 0.92 4.25
C LEU A 91 5.39 2.24 5.00
N SER A 92 6.59 2.84 5.03
CA SER A 92 6.81 4.17 5.64
C SER A 92 5.99 5.24 4.92
N PHE A 93 5.91 5.24 3.58
CA PHE A 93 5.04 6.18 2.88
C PHE A 93 3.55 5.97 3.18
N GLY A 94 3.10 4.71 3.26
CA GLY A 94 1.72 4.40 3.63
C GLY A 94 1.41 4.85 5.05
N LEU A 95 2.27 4.52 6.01
CA LEU A 95 2.13 4.93 7.41
C LEU A 95 2.19 6.44 7.59
N GLY A 96 3.08 7.12 6.87
CA GLY A 96 3.14 8.59 6.84
C GLY A 96 1.80 9.19 6.44
N LYS A 97 1.23 8.72 5.32
CA LYS A 97 -0.06 9.19 4.80
C LYS A 97 -1.23 8.86 5.73
N ALA A 98 -1.25 7.67 6.33
CA ALA A 98 -2.29 7.28 7.27
C ALA A 98 -2.26 8.10 8.57
N ASN A 99 -1.07 8.40 9.10
CA ASN A 99 -0.95 9.25 10.29
C ASN A 99 -1.25 10.72 9.96
N ASP A 100 -0.94 11.20 8.76
CA ASP A 100 -1.32 12.54 8.30
C ASP A 100 -2.85 12.70 8.21
N ASP A 101 -3.55 11.72 7.64
CA ASP A 101 -5.02 11.66 7.59
C ASP A 101 -5.63 11.73 9.02
N LEU A 102 -4.97 11.10 10.00
CA LEU A 102 -5.33 11.13 11.43
C LEU A 102 -4.89 12.40 12.17
N LYS A 103 -4.21 13.32 11.48
CA LYS A 103 -3.59 14.54 12.06
C LYS A 103 -2.53 14.26 13.13
N ASP A 104 -1.97 13.05 13.13
CA ASP A 104 -0.81 12.69 13.95
C ASP A 104 0.48 13.08 13.20
N TYR A 105 0.69 14.39 13.09
CA TYR A 105 1.73 14.96 12.23
C TYR A 105 3.16 14.58 12.66
N GLY A 106 3.36 14.30 13.96
CA GLY A 106 4.66 13.83 14.46
C GLY A 106 5.02 12.48 13.85
N ARG A 107 4.14 11.48 14.01
CA ARG A 107 4.35 10.16 13.40
C ARG A 107 4.39 10.23 11.89
N ALA A 108 3.53 11.05 11.28
CA ALA A 108 3.53 11.24 9.83
C ALA A 108 4.91 11.71 9.32
N PHE A 109 5.48 12.73 9.98
CA PHE A 109 6.80 13.25 9.64
C PHE A 109 7.89 12.20 9.78
N ASP A 110 7.92 11.45 10.89
CA ASP A 110 8.93 10.42 11.13
C ASP A 110 8.92 9.34 10.04
N TYR A 111 7.74 8.86 9.67
CA TYR A 111 7.60 7.87 8.61
C TYR A 111 7.98 8.43 7.22
N PHE A 112 7.59 9.67 6.90
CA PHE A 112 8.03 10.30 5.65
C PHE A 112 9.54 10.52 5.61
N ALA A 113 10.15 10.88 6.73
CA ALA A 113 11.60 11.05 6.83
C ALA A 113 12.33 9.71 6.59
N GLU A 114 11.85 8.63 7.21
CA GLU A 114 12.39 7.28 7.02
C GLU A 114 12.27 6.81 5.55
N GLY A 115 11.08 6.90 4.95
CA GLY A 115 10.86 6.54 3.55
C GLY A 115 11.75 7.34 2.59
N ASN A 116 11.93 8.63 2.84
CA ASN A 116 12.82 9.47 2.04
C ASN A 116 14.30 9.12 2.23
N ALA A 117 14.73 8.75 3.44
CA ALA A 117 16.09 8.34 3.72
C ALA A 117 16.45 7.05 2.96
N ILE A 118 15.56 6.05 2.96
CA ILE A 118 15.75 4.79 2.21
C ILE A 118 15.81 5.08 0.71
N ARG A 119 14.86 5.88 0.19
CA ARG A 119 14.82 6.25 -1.23
C ARG A 119 16.12 6.93 -1.68
N ARG A 120 16.66 7.83 -0.86
CA ARG A 120 17.92 8.54 -1.18
C ARG A 120 19.12 7.60 -1.24
N LYS A 121 19.21 6.63 -0.33
CA LYS A 121 20.29 5.63 -0.35
C LYS A 121 20.23 4.70 -1.56
N GLY A 122 19.04 4.46 -2.12
CA GLY A 122 18.85 3.61 -3.29
C GLY A 122 19.08 4.31 -4.64
N ILE A 123 19.34 5.62 -4.63
CA ILE A 123 19.76 6.38 -5.81
C ILE A 123 21.28 6.53 -5.67
N ASP A 124 22.03 5.58 -6.21
CA ASP A 124 23.46 5.80 -6.44
C ASP A 124 23.59 7.02 -7.37
N TYR A 125 24.26 8.07 -6.87
CA TYR A 125 24.68 9.20 -7.69
C TYR A 125 26.00 8.80 -8.35
N ASP A 126 25.93 8.28 -9.57
CA ASP A 126 27.07 8.24 -10.50
C ASP A 126 27.29 9.62 -11.15
#